data_AF-A0A2V9H9X4-F1
#
_entry.id   AF-A0A2V9H9X4-F1
#
_cell.length_a   1.000
_cell.length_b   1.000
_cell.length_c   1.000
_cell.angle_alpha   90.00
_cell.angle_beta   90.00
_cell.angle_gamma   90.00
#
_symmetry.space_group_name_H-M   'P 1'
#
loop_
_entity.id
_entity.type
_entity.pdbx_description
1 polymer ?
#
loop_
_entity_poly.entity_id
_entity_poly.type
_entity_poly.pdbx_seq_one_letter_code
_entity_poly.pdbx_strand_id
1 'polypeptide(L)'
;MRANKSMQWMFLAAALLALPSLAIAQKGDVQIGKVTGHEAAGKQLYFRYCWGCHGFHGDGNGENGPYLNILPRNFVAATFKCRSTPTGTLPTDEDLYDSLGRGFNNSNMPAWNSLTKQQRADMVAFIKTFSPRWKTDKPGDPIHVPAESAVTLDSIKHGKELFTKLECWKCHGQEGRGDGPSAATLTDSNDQPIRPYNFAAGSRFKCGATNHDLYKIFMTGLDGTPMPSFADVIKPEDAWDLVHYLRTLQVTTKSPELALWMTSKEGAEIVNAQKITGTSTGAGIKQ
;
A
#
# COMPACT_ATOMS: atom_id res chain seq x y z
N MET A 1 72.09 57.07 -0.47
CA MET A 1 72.15 56.27 0.78
C MET A 1 70.86 56.46 1.55
N ARG A 2 70.33 55.34 2.06
CA ARG A 2 69.26 55.16 3.07
C ARG A 2 67.82 55.54 2.70
N ALA A 3 67.12 54.48 2.32
CA ALA A 3 65.68 54.30 2.46
C ALA A 3 65.20 54.49 3.90
N ASN A 4 63.96 54.94 4.08
CA ASN A 4 63.17 54.62 5.25
C ASN A 4 61.72 54.32 4.82
N LYS A 5 61.39 53.03 4.82
CA LYS A 5 60.02 52.51 4.74
C LYS A 5 59.51 52.37 6.17
N SER A 6 58.36 52.97 6.49
CA SER A 6 57.55 52.57 7.64
C SER A 6 56.15 52.21 7.14
N MET A 7 55.98 50.90 7.07
CA MET A 7 54.86 50.05 6.67
C MET A 7 53.58 50.36 7.47
N GLN A 8 52.54 50.89 6.82
CA GLN A 8 51.18 50.90 7.37
C GLN A 8 50.56 49.52 7.17
N TRP A 9 50.22 48.85 8.27
CA TRP A 9 49.46 47.61 8.27
C TRP A 9 47.97 47.95 8.17
N MET A 10 47.38 47.80 6.98
CA MET A 10 45.93 47.74 6.82
C MET A 10 45.43 46.37 7.28
N PHE A 11 44.77 46.33 8.44
CA PHE A 11 43.94 45.19 8.82
C PHE A 11 42.68 45.18 7.97
N LEU A 12 42.65 44.36 6.91
CA LEU A 12 41.43 43.98 6.22
C LEU A 12 40.67 42.99 7.10
N ALA A 13 39.67 43.49 7.83
CA ALA A 13 38.66 42.65 8.48
C ALA A 13 37.79 42.01 7.38
N ALA A 14 38.08 40.75 7.04
CA ALA A 14 37.22 39.95 6.19
C ALA A 14 35.96 39.57 7.00
N ALA A 15 34.89 40.36 6.85
CA ALA A 15 33.57 39.99 7.33
C ALA A 15 33.06 38.82 6.48
N LEU A 16 33.24 37.59 6.97
CA LEU A 16 32.55 36.40 6.46
C LEU A 16 31.06 36.56 6.73
N LEU A 17 30.33 37.12 5.76
CA LEU A 17 28.88 37.03 5.69
C LEU A 17 28.53 35.56 5.45
N ALA A 18 28.17 34.84 6.51
CA ALA A 18 27.53 33.55 6.41
C ALA A 18 26.16 33.74 5.77
N LEU A 19 26.11 33.60 4.44
CA LEU A 19 24.85 33.49 3.72
C LEU A 19 24.13 32.24 4.22
N PRO A 20 22.86 32.32 4.67
CA PRO A 20 22.11 31.13 5.00
C PRO A 20 21.99 30.30 3.73
N SER A 21 22.57 29.09 3.76
CA SER A 21 22.40 28.10 2.71
C SER A 21 20.92 27.78 2.60
N LEU A 22 20.22 28.42 1.67
CA LEU A 22 18.94 27.92 1.18
C LEU A 22 19.23 26.55 0.58
N ALA A 23 18.91 25.50 1.33
CA ALA A 23 18.92 24.14 0.83
C ALA A 23 17.96 24.09 -0.37
N ILE A 24 18.54 24.10 -1.57
CA ILE A 24 17.80 23.81 -2.79
C ILE A 24 17.37 22.36 -2.63
N ALA A 25 16.06 22.13 -2.45
CA ALA A 25 15.48 20.79 -2.44
C ALA A 25 16.01 20.05 -3.68
N GLN A 26 16.77 18.99 -3.45
CA GLN A 26 17.31 18.20 -4.54
C GLN A 26 16.14 17.51 -5.23
N LYS A 27 16.16 17.50 -6.57
CA LYS A 27 15.20 16.78 -7.40
C LYS A 27 15.28 15.29 -7.03
N GLY A 28 14.39 14.82 -6.16
CA GLY A 28 14.45 13.48 -5.56
C GLY A 28 14.08 13.42 -4.07
N ASP A 29 13.99 14.57 -3.40
CA ASP A 29 13.63 14.64 -1.97
C ASP A 29 12.19 14.15 -1.75
N VAL A 30 12.05 13.08 -0.96
CA VAL A 30 10.75 12.60 -0.49
C VAL A 30 10.24 13.55 0.58
N GLN A 31 8.99 13.95 0.50
CA GLN A 31 8.37 14.83 1.50
C GLN A 31 7.21 14.11 2.17
N ILE A 32 7.31 13.91 3.48
CA ILE A 32 6.24 13.34 4.32
C ILE A 32 5.83 14.41 5.33
N GLY A 33 4.84 15.23 4.98
CA GLY A 33 4.47 16.41 5.75
C GLY A 33 5.64 17.39 5.92
N LYS A 34 6.21 17.50 7.14
CA LYS A 34 7.37 18.35 7.44
C LYS A 34 8.71 17.59 7.44
N VAL A 35 8.70 16.31 7.06
CA VAL A 35 9.87 15.42 7.10
C VAL A 35 10.38 15.23 5.68
N THR A 36 11.61 15.67 5.42
CA THR A 36 12.31 15.41 4.17
C THR A 36 13.12 14.12 4.29
N GLY A 37 12.89 13.15 3.41
CA GLY A 37 13.63 11.89 3.37
C GLY A 37 14.98 12.04 2.68
N HIS A 38 16.01 11.39 3.23
CA HIS A 38 17.38 11.42 2.74
C HIS A 38 17.86 10.04 2.25
N GLU A 39 18.17 9.94 0.95
CA GLU A 39 18.61 8.70 0.31
C GLU A 39 19.78 8.01 1.03
N ALA A 40 20.82 8.77 1.39
CA ALA A 40 22.03 8.21 1.98
C ALA A 40 21.77 7.53 3.34
N ALA A 41 20.87 8.12 4.15
CA ALA A 41 20.44 7.52 5.41
C ALA A 41 19.55 6.29 5.17
N GLY A 42 18.64 6.37 4.19
CA GLY A 42 17.76 5.28 3.79
C GLY A 42 18.51 4.05 3.28
N LYS A 43 19.59 4.27 2.53
CA LYS A 43 20.47 3.21 2.02
C LYS A 43 21.00 2.31 3.13
N GLN A 44 21.49 2.92 4.21
CA GLN A 44 22.02 2.17 5.35
C GLN A 44 20.92 1.31 6.01
N LEU A 45 19.72 1.87 6.15
CA LEU A 45 18.58 1.14 6.73
C LEU A 45 18.12 -0.01 5.81
N TYR A 46 18.09 0.19 4.50
CA TYR A 46 17.67 -0.82 3.54
C TYR A 46 18.59 -2.05 3.59
N PHE A 47 19.91 -1.84 3.55
CA PHE A 47 20.89 -2.93 3.64
C PHE A 47 21.01 -3.54 5.05
N ARG A 48 20.47 -2.87 6.06
CA ARG A 48 20.34 -3.43 7.41
C ARG A 48 19.12 -4.34 7.54
N TYR A 49 17.99 -3.97 6.92
CA TYR A 49 16.68 -4.53 7.28
C TYR A 49 15.87 -5.13 6.12
N CYS A 50 16.04 -4.66 4.89
CA CYS A 50 15.12 -4.94 3.79
C CYS A 50 15.73 -5.84 2.71
N TRP A 51 17.03 -5.72 2.44
CA TRP A 51 17.70 -6.36 1.31
C TRP A 51 17.64 -7.90 1.33
N GLY A 52 17.64 -8.52 2.52
CA GLY A 52 17.55 -9.99 2.64
C GLY A 52 16.27 -10.56 2.03
N CYS A 53 15.20 -9.76 1.96
CA CYS A 53 13.96 -10.12 1.26
C CYS A 53 13.88 -9.43 -0.11
N HIS A 54 14.07 -8.11 -0.17
CA HIS A 54 13.83 -7.32 -1.39
C HIS A 54 15.00 -7.34 -2.40
N GLY A 55 16.11 -8.00 -2.08
CA GLY A 55 17.27 -8.11 -2.95
C GLY A 55 18.25 -6.94 -2.81
N PHE A 56 19.52 -7.18 -3.14
CA PHE A 56 20.54 -6.14 -3.18
C PHE A 56 20.20 -5.04 -4.21
N HIS A 57 19.56 -5.44 -5.32
CA HIS A 57 19.13 -4.56 -6.40
C HIS A 57 17.68 -4.08 -6.30
N GLY A 58 16.99 -4.38 -5.19
CA GLY A 58 15.58 -4.02 -5.03
C GLY A 58 14.64 -4.74 -5.99
N ASP A 59 15.08 -5.84 -6.58
CA ASP A 59 14.37 -6.61 -7.61
C ASP A 59 13.41 -7.67 -7.03
N GLY A 60 13.32 -7.77 -5.71
CA GLY A 60 12.52 -8.78 -5.01
C GLY A 60 13.21 -10.13 -4.86
N ASN A 61 14.46 -10.28 -5.31
CA ASN A 61 15.22 -11.53 -5.29
C ASN A 61 16.25 -11.55 -4.14
N GLY A 62 15.80 -11.28 -2.91
CA GLY A 62 16.64 -11.44 -1.72
C GLY A 62 16.94 -12.91 -1.42
N GLU A 63 17.98 -13.16 -0.62
CA GLU A 63 18.40 -14.50 -0.20
C GLU A 63 17.29 -15.32 0.48
N ASN A 64 16.32 -14.64 1.12
CA ASN A 64 15.17 -15.28 1.74
C ASN A 64 14.09 -15.68 0.73
N GLY A 65 14.11 -15.12 -0.49
CA GLY A 65 13.09 -15.31 -1.53
C GLY A 65 12.64 -16.76 -1.76
N PRO A 66 13.56 -17.74 -1.92
CA PRO A 66 13.21 -19.15 -2.10
C PRO A 66 12.40 -19.77 -0.96
N TYR A 67 12.40 -19.16 0.23
CA TYR A 67 11.68 -19.63 1.41
C TYR A 67 10.37 -18.87 1.67
N LEU A 68 10.00 -17.92 0.81
CA LEU A 68 8.79 -17.11 0.96
C LEU A 68 7.70 -17.59 0.02
N ASN A 69 6.52 -17.86 0.56
CA ASN A 69 5.33 -18.21 -0.23
C ASN A 69 4.71 -17.01 -0.95
N ILE A 70 5.11 -15.79 -0.59
CA ILE A 70 4.70 -14.54 -1.24
C ILE A 70 5.98 -13.74 -1.48
N LEU A 71 6.29 -13.52 -2.75
CA LEU A 71 7.52 -12.85 -3.11
C LEU A 71 7.51 -11.37 -2.68
N PRO A 72 8.66 -10.85 -2.22
CA PRO A 72 8.83 -9.44 -1.93
C PRO A 72 8.61 -8.57 -3.16
N ARG A 73 8.24 -7.30 -2.93
CA ARG A 73 8.00 -6.36 -4.02
C ARG A 73 9.32 -6.05 -4.74
N ASN A 74 9.32 -6.25 -6.07
CA ASN A 74 10.28 -5.67 -7.00
C ASN A 74 10.06 -4.15 -7.12
N PHE A 75 10.98 -3.36 -6.59
CA PHE A 75 10.99 -1.90 -6.63
C PHE A 75 11.51 -1.33 -7.95
N VAL A 76 12.29 -2.09 -8.73
CA VAL A 76 12.78 -1.68 -10.06
C VAL A 76 11.62 -1.45 -11.03
N ALA A 77 10.58 -2.28 -10.94
CA ALA A 77 9.35 -2.12 -11.73
C ALA A 77 8.53 -0.86 -11.36
N ALA A 78 8.73 -0.31 -10.16
CA ALA A 78 7.93 0.79 -9.60
C ALA A 78 6.40 0.58 -9.68
N THR A 79 5.96 -0.68 -9.51
CA THR A 79 4.55 -1.09 -9.53
C THR A 79 4.12 -1.48 -8.13
N PHE A 80 3.18 -0.73 -7.53
CA PHE A 80 2.81 -0.90 -6.12
C PHE A 80 1.34 -1.28 -5.94
N LYS A 81 1.07 -2.19 -5.00
CA LYS A 81 -0.29 -2.68 -4.74
C LYS A 81 -1.15 -1.63 -4.04
N CYS A 82 -0.66 -1.09 -2.93
CA CYS A 82 -1.45 -0.22 -2.07
C CYS A 82 -1.13 1.23 -2.37
N ARG A 83 -2.06 1.92 -3.00
CA ARG A 83 -1.90 3.30 -3.48
C ARG A 83 -3.18 4.08 -3.25
N SER A 84 -3.07 5.40 -3.31
CA SER A 84 -4.19 6.34 -3.36
C SER A 84 -4.46 6.84 -4.77
N THR A 85 -3.58 6.52 -5.72
CA THR A 85 -3.60 7.03 -7.10
C THR A 85 -4.28 6.05 -8.07
N PRO A 86 -4.76 6.49 -9.25
CA PRO A 86 -5.37 5.63 -10.27
C PRO A 86 -4.49 4.43 -10.68
N THR A 87 -5.09 3.35 -11.18
CA THR A 87 -4.34 2.18 -11.68
C THR A 87 -3.33 2.56 -12.76
N GLY A 88 -2.16 1.94 -12.73
CA GLY A 88 -1.07 2.20 -13.67
C GLY A 88 -0.19 3.39 -13.34
N THR A 89 -0.58 4.29 -12.43
CA THR A 89 0.25 5.44 -12.02
C THR A 89 1.16 5.13 -10.84
N LEU A 90 2.24 5.90 -10.70
CA LEU A 90 3.09 5.86 -9.51
C LEU A 90 2.30 6.26 -8.25
N PRO A 91 2.58 5.65 -7.09
CA PRO A 91 2.04 6.09 -5.81
C PRO A 91 2.63 7.41 -5.34
N THR A 92 1.98 8.01 -4.35
CA THR A 92 2.54 9.12 -3.59
C THR A 92 3.66 8.67 -2.64
N ASP A 93 4.39 9.63 -2.08
CA ASP A 93 5.38 9.36 -1.04
C ASP A 93 4.70 8.85 0.24
N GLU A 94 3.55 9.42 0.60
CA GLU A 94 2.72 8.97 1.71
C GLU A 94 2.26 7.51 1.55
N ASP A 95 1.88 7.07 0.35
CA ASP A 95 1.46 5.69 0.10
C ASP A 95 2.60 4.69 0.44
N LEU A 96 3.84 5.02 0.05
CA LEU A 96 5.02 4.22 0.36
C LEU A 96 5.37 4.29 1.85
N TYR A 97 5.29 5.47 2.45
CA TYR A 97 5.55 5.69 3.88
C TYR A 97 4.59 4.91 4.77
N ASP A 98 3.30 4.95 4.45
CA ASP A 98 2.27 4.20 5.17
C ASP A 98 2.42 2.70 4.96
N SER A 99 2.89 2.28 3.77
CA SER A 99 3.17 0.88 3.48
C SER A 99 4.27 0.32 4.38
N LEU A 100 5.35 1.08 4.58
CA LEU A 100 6.42 0.72 5.51
C LEU A 100 5.91 0.69 6.95
N GLY A 101 5.15 1.70 7.37
CA GLY A 101 4.63 1.78 8.74
C GLY A 101 3.72 0.61 9.07
N ARG A 102 2.70 0.35 8.24
CA ARG A 102 1.69 -0.66 8.54
C ARG A 102 2.15 -2.10 8.24
N GLY A 103 3.14 -2.28 7.37
CA GLY A 103 3.51 -3.59 6.83
C GLY A 103 2.37 -4.24 6.04
N PHE A 104 2.52 -5.51 5.67
CA PHE A 104 1.47 -6.23 4.93
C PHE A 104 1.08 -7.51 5.65
N ASN A 105 -0.16 -7.52 6.15
CA ASN A 105 -0.77 -8.72 6.69
C ASN A 105 -0.87 -9.82 5.61
N ASN A 106 -0.89 -11.08 6.03
CA ASN A 106 -0.83 -12.25 5.15
C ASN A 106 0.37 -12.18 4.19
N SER A 107 1.52 -11.74 4.70
CA SER A 107 2.81 -11.75 4.01
C SER A 107 3.95 -11.66 5.03
N ASN A 108 5.19 -11.83 4.59
CA ASN A 108 6.38 -11.70 5.43
C ASN A 108 6.92 -10.26 5.54
N MET A 109 6.14 -9.24 5.15
CA MET A 109 6.54 -7.83 5.29
C MET A 109 6.03 -7.26 6.63
N PRO A 110 6.90 -7.10 7.65
CA PRO A 110 6.50 -6.62 8.97
C PRO A 110 6.15 -5.14 8.96
N ALA A 111 5.53 -4.69 10.04
CA ALA A 111 5.33 -3.27 10.32
C ALA A 111 6.64 -2.65 10.82
N TRP A 112 7.08 -1.55 10.21
CA TRP A 112 8.30 -0.83 10.59
C TRP A 112 8.03 0.37 11.51
N ASN A 113 7.10 0.19 12.44
CA ASN A 113 6.77 1.21 13.45
C ASN A 113 7.87 1.40 14.51
N SER A 114 8.85 0.50 14.55
CA SER A 114 10.08 0.64 15.35
C SER A 114 11.04 1.69 14.77
N LEU A 115 10.93 2.01 13.48
CA LEU A 115 11.69 3.09 12.85
C LEU A 115 11.04 4.44 13.15
N THR A 116 11.88 5.46 13.37
CA THR A 116 11.40 6.84 13.54
C THR A 116 10.72 7.35 12.27
N LYS A 117 9.96 8.44 12.39
CA LYS A 117 9.33 9.08 11.24
C LYS A 117 10.35 9.49 10.17
N GLN A 118 11.50 10.02 10.59
CA GLN A 118 12.61 10.39 9.71
C GLN A 118 13.17 9.15 9.00
N GLN A 119 13.47 8.08 9.73
CA GLN A 119 14.03 6.86 9.16
C GLN A 119 13.11 6.21 8.12
N ARG A 120 11.78 6.26 8.32
CA ARG A 120 10.83 5.78 7.31
C ARG A 120 10.82 6.68 6.07
N ALA A 121 10.88 8.00 6.22
CA ALA A 121 10.98 8.91 5.08
C ALA A 121 12.29 8.71 4.30
N ASP A 122 13.41 8.52 5.00
CA ASP A 122 14.72 8.19 4.41
C ASP A 122 14.65 6.88 3.62
N MET A 123 14.00 5.85 4.17
CA MET A 123 13.79 4.57 3.49
C MET A 123 12.99 4.74 2.19
N VAL A 124 11.91 5.53 2.20
CA VAL A 124 11.13 5.82 0.99
C VAL A 124 12.00 6.52 -0.06
N ALA A 125 12.81 7.50 0.36
CA ALA A 125 13.74 8.19 -0.53
C ALA A 125 14.71 7.22 -1.22
N PHE A 126 15.26 6.27 -0.47
CA PHE A 126 16.14 5.25 -1.04
C PHE A 126 15.40 4.25 -1.94
N ILE A 127 14.21 3.76 -1.56
CA ILE A 127 13.43 2.81 -2.37
C ILE A 127 13.13 3.38 -3.77
N LYS A 128 12.84 4.68 -3.86
CA LYS A 128 12.57 5.35 -5.14
C LYS A 128 13.80 5.39 -6.08
N THR A 129 15.01 5.13 -5.59
CA THR A 129 16.20 5.09 -6.44
C THR A 129 16.30 3.85 -7.32
N PHE A 130 15.59 2.76 -6.98
CA PHE A 130 15.66 1.50 -7.70
C PHE A 130 15.03 1.54 -9.10
N SER A 131 14.18 2.54 -9.39
CA SER A 131 13.51 2.64 -10.68
C SER A 131 13.75 4.01 -11.34
N PRO A 132 14.16 4.05 -12.62
CA PRO A 132 14.27 5.31 -13.35
C PRO A 132 12.91 6.00 -13.55
N ARG A 133 11.81 5.26 -13.43
CA ARG A 133 10.44 5.75 -13.59
C ARG A 133 10.13 6.95 -12.68
N TRP A 134 10.71 6.99 -11.48
CA TRP A 134 10.55 8.10 -10.53
C TRP A 134 11.14 9.43 -11.01
N LYS A 135 11.97 9.42 -12.05
CA LYS A 135 12.56 10.63 -12.66
C LYS A 135 11.73 11.14 -13.84
N THR A 136 11.01 10.26 -14.52
CA THR A 136 10.24 10.58 -15.74
C THR A 136 8.77 10.81 -15.44
N ASP A 137 8.21 9.99 -14.55
CA ASP A 137 6.79 9.97 -14.25
C ASP A 137 6.54 10.72 -12.95
N LYS A 138 5.38 11.36 -12.86
CA LYS A 138 4.87 11.91 -11.61
C LYS A 138 3.93 10.89 -10.95
N PRO A 139 3.81 10.90 -9.61
CA PRO A 139 2.67 10.26 -8.94
C PRO A 139 1.36 10.71 -9.60
N GLY A 140 0.40 9.79 -9.70
CA GLY A 140 -0.96 10.17 -10.05
C GLY A 140 -1.56 11.06 -8.96
N ASP A 141 -2.56 11.86 -9.30
CA ASP A 141 -3.33 12.57 -8.28
C ASP A 141 -4.14 11.55 -7.46
N PRO A 142 -4.16 11.63 -6.11
CA PRO A 142 -4.98 10.76 -5.30
C PRO A 142 -6.45 10.81 -5.73
N ILE A 143 -7.10 9.64 -5.78
CA ILE A 143 -8.52 9.57 -6.13
C ILE A 143 -9.36 10.34 -5.12
N HIS A 144 -10.41 10.99 -5.60
CA HIS A 144 -11.41 11.56 -4.72
C HIS A 144 -12.24 10.44 -4.11
N VAL A 145 -12.27 10.37 -2.77
CA VAL A 145 -13.15 9.47 -2.02
C VAL A 145 -14.28 10.31 -1.43
N PRO A 146 -15.54 10.13 -1.86
CA PRO A 146 -16.65 10.88 -1.30
C PRO A 146 -16.91 10.47 0.15
N ALA A 147 -17.69 11.25 0.88
CA ALA A 147 -18.12 10.86 2.22
C ALA A 147 -18.85 9.51 2.19
N GLU A 148 -18.59 8.68 3.20
CA GLU A 148 -19.23 7.37 3.35
C GLU A 148 -20.75 7.51 3.50
N SER A 149 -21.49 6.72 2.71
CA SER A 149 -22.95 6.70 2.78
C SER A 149 -23.42 6.06 4.09
N ALA A 150 -24.65 6.37 4.51
CA ALA A 150 -25.20 5.74 5.70
C ALA A 150 -25.37 4.23 5.50
N VAL A 151 -24.92 3.44 6.47
CA VAL A 151 -25.12 2.00 6.48
C VAL A 151 -26.61 1.68 6.63
N THR A 152 -27.19 1.06 5.60
CA THR A 152 -28.58 0.60 5.58
C THR A 152 -28.68 -0.84 5.06
N LEU A 153 -29.78 -1.54 5.34
CA LEU A 153 -29.99 -2.88 4.77
C LEU A 153 -30.01 -2.85 3.24
N ASP A 154 -30.54 -1.78 2.64
CA ASP A 154 -30.57 -1.63 1.18
C ASP A 154 -29.17 -1.43 0.61
N SER A 155 -28.32 -0.63 1.25
CA SER A 155 -26.91 -0.50 0.85
C SER A 155 -26.16 -1.83 0.88
N ILE A 156 -26.40 -2.66 1.89
CA ILE A 156 -25.75 -3.98 2.01
C ILE A 156 -26.25 -4.93 0.91
N LYS A 157 -27.56 -4.93 0.63
CA LYS A 157 -28.14 -5.74 -0.45
C LYS A 157 -27.62 -5.32 -1.81
N HIS A 158 -27.57 -4.01 -2.08
CA HIS A 158 -27.02 -3.50 -3.32
C HIS A 158 -25.53 -3.83 -3.46
N GLY A 159 -24.74 -3.72 -2.40
CA GLY A 159 -23.35 -4.18 -2.37
C GLY A 159 -23.19 -5.67 -2.70
N LYS A 160 -24.09 -6.53 -2.22
CA LYS A 160 -24.12 -7.96 -2.55
C LYS A 160 -24.41 -8.19 -4.04
N GLU A 161 -25.34 -7.43 -4.61
CA GLU A 161 -25.63 -7.48 -6.04
C GLU A 161 -24.43 -7.05 -6.88
N LEU A 162 -23.75 -5.97 -6.49
CA LEU A 162 -22.52 -5.51 -7.13
C LEU A 162 -21.40 -6.55 -7.05
N PHE A 163 -21.18 -7.16 -5.89
CA PHE A 163 -20.19 -8.23 -5.72
C PHE A 163 -20.44 -9.41 -6.68
N THR A 164 -21.72 -9.73 -6.92
CA THR A 164 -22.13 -10.78 -7.85
C THR A 164 -21.94 -10.35 -9.30
N LYS A 165 -22.45 -9.16 -9.65
CA LYS A 165 -22.47 -8.59 -11.00
C LYS A 165 -21.07 -8.31 -11.55
N LEU A 166 -20.18 -7.82 -10.69
CA LEU A 166 -18.77 -7.57 -10.99
C LEU A 166 -17.92 -8.85 -10.92
N GLU A 167 -18.55 -9.98 -10.61
CA GLU A 167 -17.92 -11.30 -10.58
C GLU A 167 -16.74 -11.41 -9.60
N CYS A 168 -16.73 -10.61 -8.53
CA CYS A 168 -15.71 -10.63 -7.49
C CYS A 168 -15.53 -12.05 -6.90
N TRP A 169 -16.63 -12.80 -6.80
CA TRP A 169 -16.68 -14.18 -6.33
C TRP A 169 -15.87 -15.17 -7.20
N LYS A 170 -15.60 -14.87 -8.48
CA LYS A 170 -14.80 -15.78 -9.33
C LYS A 170 -13.37 -15.95 -8.81
N CYS A 171 -12.81 -14.90 -8.20
CA CYS A 171 -11.50 -14.92 -7.59
C CYS A 171 -11.60 -15.09 -6.06
N HIS A 172 -12.50 -14.35 -5.41
CA HIS A 172 -12.57 -14.30 -3.95
C HIS A 172 -13.47 -15.36 -3.31
N GLY A 173 -14.24 -16.11 -4.10
CA GLY A 173 -15.27 -17.02 -3.59
C GLY A 173 -16.52 -16.25 -3.12
N GLN A 174 -17.64 -16.98 -2.97
CA GLN A 174 -18.91 -16.40 -2.51
C GLN A 174 -18.81 -15.83 -1.08
N GLU A 175 -17.95 -16.42 -0.26
CA GLU A 175 -17.77 -16.06 1.15
C GLU A 175 -16.52 -15.21 1.40
N GLY A 176 -15.80 -14.77 0.35
CA GLY A 176 -14.57 -13.98 0.53
C GLY A 176 -13.35 -14.77 1.03
N ARG A 177 -13.34 -16.10 0.84
CA ARG A 177 -12.32 -17.04 1.33
C ARG A 177 -11.12 -17.21 0.40
N GLY A 178 -11.17 -16.60 -0.79
CA GLY A 178 -10.12 -16.74 -1.80
C GLY A 178 -10.10 -18.11 -2.48
N ASP A 179 -11.27 -18.76 -2.55
CA ASP A 179 -11.49 -20.10 -3.11
C ASP A 179 -12.42 -20.07 -4.34
N GLY A 180 -12.50 -18.92 -5.01
CA GLY A 180 -13.24 -18.82 -6.27
C GLY A 180 -12.66 -19.73 -7.37
N PRO A 181 -13.45 -20.10 -8.39
CA PRO A 181 -13.02 -21.02 -9.45
C PRO A 181 -11.74 -20.59 -10.19
N SER A 182 -11.46 -19.29 -10.26
CA SER A 182 -10.25 -18.76 -10.90
C SER A 182 -9.07 -18.64 -9.94
N ALA A 183 -9.28 -18.73 -8.62
CA ALA A 183 -8.27 -18.40 -7.62
C ALA A 183 -6.95 -19.18 -7.78
N ALA A 184 -7.02 -20.45 -8.17
CA ALA A 184 -5.86 -21.32 -8.27
C ALA A 184 -4.95 -21.03 -9.49
N THR A 185 -5.49 -20.38 -10.53
CA THR A 185 -4.80 -20.15 -11.82
C THR A 185 -4.29 -18.73 -12.00
N LEU A 186 -4.52 -17.84 -11.03
CA LEU A 186 -4.10 -16.44 -11.11
C LEU A 186 -2.57 -16.30 -10.98
N THR A 187 -2.00 -15.48 -11.85
CA THR A 187 -0.59 -15.06 -11.79
C THR A 187 -0.48 -13.55 -11.68
N ASP A 188 0.61 -13.07 -11.08
CA ASP A 188 0.95 -11.66 -11.03
C ASP A 188 1.66 -11.21 -12.32
N SER A 189 2.05 -9.94 -12.42
CA SER A 189 2.71 -9.40 -13.63
C SER A 189 4.10 -9.99 -13.92
N ASN A 190 4.63 -10.84 -13.04
CA ASN A 190 5.89 -11.57 -13.23
C ASN A 190 5.64 -13.08 -13.43
N ASP A 191 4.42 -13.47 -13.79
CA ASP A 191 3.97 -14.84 -13.97
C ASP A 191 4.05 -15.71 -12.69
N GLN A 192 4.11 -15.06 -11.52
CA GLN A 192 4.18 -15.77 -10.25
C GLN A 192 2.77 -16.07 -9.74
N PRO A 193 2.50 -17.28 -9.23
CA PRO A 193 1.19 -17.61 -8.67
C PRO A 193 0.78 -16.61 -7.58
N ILE A 194 -0.41 -16.02 -7.73
CA ILE A 194 -0.96 -15.09 -6.75
C ILE A 194 -2.40 -15.46 -6.41
N ARG A 195 -2.61 -15.93 -5.18
CA ARG A 195 -3.93 -16.30 -4.70
C ARG A 195 -4.52 -15.20 -3.81
N PRO A 196 -5.81 -14.86 -3.96
CA PRO A 196 -6.49 -14.00 -3.00
C PRO A 196 -6.44 -14.63 -1.60
N TYR A 197 -6.13 -13.82 -0.59
CA TYR A 197 -6.18 -14.29 0.80
C TYR A 197 -7.63 -14.35 1.29
N ASN A 198 -7.88 -15.14 2.34
CA ASN A 198 -9.19 -15.17 2.98
C ASN A 198 -9.38 -13.88 3.80
N PHE A 199 -10.18 -12.96 3.28
CA PHE A 199 -10.49 -11.71 4.00
C PHE A 199 -11.65 -11.86 4.98
N ALA A 200 -12.42 -12.95 4.88
CA ALA A 200 -13.51 -13.29 5.81
C ALA A 200 -13.02 -13.78 7.19
N ALA A 201 -11.77 -14.26 7.28
CA ALA A 201 -11.15 -14.69 8.55
C ALA A 201 -10.98 -13.57 9.59
N GLY A 202 -11.33 -12.32 9.28
CA GLY A 202 -11.39 -11.21 10.25
C GLY A 202 -10.05 -10.59 10.62
N SER A 203 -9.06 -10.72 9.75
CA SER A 203 -7.86 -9.90 9.83
C SER A 203 -8.04 -8.59 9.05
N ARG A 204 -7.18 -7.59 9.30
CA ARG A 204 -7.20 -6.35 8.50
C ARG A 204 -6.88 -6.65 7.02
N PHE A 205 -7.41 -5.83 6.12
CA PHE A 205 -7.06 -5.90 4.70
C PHE A 205 -5.58 -5.59 4.47
N LYS A 206 -5.05 -6.02 3.32
CA LYS A 206 -3.63 -5.84 2.98
C LYS A 206 -3.21 -4.37 3.01
N CYS A 207 -4.03 -3.50 2.41
CA CYS A 207 -3.73 -2.07 2.23
C CYS A 207 -4.37 -1.15 3.28
N GLY A 208 -4.91 -1.68 4.38
CA GLY A 208 -5.47 -0.86 5.45
C GLY A 208 -6.49 -1.61 6.30
N ALA A 209 -7.23 -0.90 7.12
CA ALA A 209 -8.18 -1.49 8.06
C ALA A 209 -9.54 -0.80 8.06
N THR A 210 -9.64 0.41 7.52
CA THR A 210 -10.86 1.24 7.55
C THR A 210 -11.75 1.00 6.33
N ASN A 211 -13.00 1.45 6.38
CA ASN A 211 -13.91 1.42 5.23
C ASN A 211 -13.36 2.24 4.07
N HIS A 212 -12.76 3.40 4.37
CA HIS A 212 -12.04 4.22 3.40
C HIS A 212 -10.85 3.50 2.74
N ASP A 213 -10.11 2.68 3.48
CA ASP A 213 -9.05 1.86 2.87
C ASP A 213 -9.62 0.78 1.96
N LEU A 214 -10.73 0.14 2.36
CA LEU A 214 -11.39 -0.88 1.55
C LEU A 214 -11.93 -0.29 0.25
N TYR A 215 -12.58 0.87 0.33
CA TYR A 215 -13.00 1.66 -0.83
C TYR A 215 -11.84 1.86 -1.80
N LYS A 216 -10.70 2.37 -1.30
CA LYS A 216 -9.53 2.62 -2.15
C LYS A 216 -9.00 1.33 -2.80
N ILE A 217 -8.97 0.20 -2.10
CA ILE A 217 -8.37 -1.06 -2.61
C ILE A 217 -8.93 -1.46 -3.98
N PHE A 218 -10.25 -1.48 -4.14
CA PHE A 218 -10.85 -1.87 -5.42
C PHE A 218 -11.03 -0.68 -6.36
N MET A 219 -11.12 0.56 -5.86
CA MET A 219 -11.20 1.74 -6.73
C MET A 219 -9.85 2.07 -7.40
N THR A 220 -8.72 1.87 -6.74
CA THR A 220 -7.40 2.06 -7.36
C THR A 220 -6.88 0.80 -8.07
N GLY A 221 -7.47 -0.36 -7.76
CA GLY A 221 -6.91 -1.66 -8.11
C GLY A 221 -5.58 -1.93 -7.40
N LEU A 222 -5.06 -3.14 -7.57
CA LEU A 222 -3.77 -3.57 -7.02
C LEU A 222 -2.78 -3.83 -8.15
N ASP A 223 -2.02 -2.79 -8.55
CA ASP A 223 -1.14 -2.91 -9.71
C ASP A 223 -0.14 -4.06 -9.57
N GLY A 224 0.08 -4.73 -10.71
CA GLY A 224 0.86 -5.94 -10.81
C GLY A 224 0.13 -7.19 -10.32
N THR A 225 -1.18 -7.13 -10.04
CA THR A 225 -2.01 -8.31 -9.79
C THR A 225 -3.25 -8.34 -10.68
N PRO A 226 -3.96 -9.48 -10.77
CA PRO A 226 -5.24 -9.57 -11.48
C PRO A 226 -6.43 -8.84 -10.82
N MET A 227 -6.19 -7.96 -9.84
CA MET A 227 -7.27 -7.23 -9.15
C MET A 227 -7.36 -5.84 -9.78
N PRO A 228 -8.30 -5.62 -10.70
CA PRO A 228 -8.35 -4.39 -11.49
C PRO A 228 -8.83 -3.21 -10.65
N SER A 229 -8.72 -2.02 -11.21
CA SER A 229 -9.50 -0.87 -10.74
C SER A 229 -10.94 -1.02 -11.21
N PHE A 230 -11.87 -0.66 -10.32
CA PHE A 230 -13.29 -0.58 -10.63
C PHE A 230 -13.77 0.87 -10.86
N ALA A 231 -12.88 1.86 -10.80
CA ALA A 231 -13.26 3.28 -10.84
C ALA A 231 -14.03 3.69 -12.10
N ASP A 232 -13.80 3.01 -13.24
CA ASP A 232 -14.49 3.28 -14.50
C ASP A 232 -15.80 2.49 -14.68
N VAL A 233 -16.12 1.56 -13.76
CA VAL A 233 -17.26 0.64 -13.89
C VAL A 233 -18.26 0.72 -12.73
N ILE A 234 -17.87 1.30 -11.59
CA ILE A 234 -18.78 1.58 -10.47
C ILE A 234 -18.79 3.06 -10.14
N LYS A 235 -19.97 3.58 -9.81
CA LYS A 235 -20.08 4.95 -9.33
C LYS A 235 -19.48 5.07 -7.93
N PRO A 236 -18.93 6.24 -7.56
CA PRO A 236 -18.36 6.45 -6.23
C PRO A 236 -19.34 6.16 -5.07
N GLU A 237 -20.63 6.44 -5.25
CA GLU A 237 -21.67 6.14 -4.26
C GLU A 237 -21.91 4.62 -4.11
N ASP A 238 -21.95 3.88 -5.22
CA ASP A 238 -22.17 2.43 -5.27
C ASP A 238 -20.98 1.66 -4.65
N ALA A 239 -19.78 2.24 -4.71
CA ALA A 239 -18.59 1.68 -4.08
C ALA A 239 -18.74 1.59 -2.54
N TRP A 240 -19.45 2.52 -1.89
CA TRP A 240 -19.71 2.42 -0.45
C TRP A 240 -20.65 1.26 -0.11
N ASP A 241 -21.67 1.02 -0.94
CA ASP A 241 -22.57 -0.12 -0.77
C ASP A 241 -21.80 -1.45 -0.86
N LEU A 242 -20.85 -1.55 -1.81
CA LEU A 242 -19.94 -2.69 -1.90
C LEU A 242 -19.07 -2.82 -0.64
N VAL A 243 -18.52 -1.73 -0.11
CA VAL A 243 -17.78 -1.74 1.17
C VAL A 243 -18.65 -2.28 2.30
N HIS A 244 -19.90 -1.83 2.40
CA HIS A 244 -20.82 -2.28 3.44
C HIS A 244 -21.06 -3.78 3.36
N TYR A 245 -21.29 -4.32 2.16
CA TYR A 245 -21.44 -5.75 1.95
C TYR A 245 -20.16 -6.53 2.28
N LEU A 246 -18.99 -6.08 1.84
CA LEU A 246 -17.72 -6.77 2.12
C LEU A 246 -17.44 -6.87 3.62
N ARG A 247 -17.87 -5.89 4.43
CA ARG A 247 -17.78 -5.97 5.89
C ARG A 247 -18.65 -7.07 6.48
N THR A 248 -19.80 -7.37 5.89
CA THR A 248 -20.65 -8.49 6.33
C THR A 248 -20.01 -9.85 6.11
N LEU A 249 -19.00 -9.96 5.23
CA LEU A 249 -18.26 -11.20 5.00
C LEU A 249 -17.19 -11.45 6.08
N GLN A 250 -16.79 -10.44 6.85
CA GLN A 250 -15.82 -10.59 7.94
C GLN A 250 -16.49 -11.05 9.24
N VAL A 251 -17.16 -12.20 9.23
CA VAL A 251 -18.12 -12.55 10.30
C VAL A 251 -17.49 -12.82 11.68
N THR A 252 -16.16 -12.95 11.77
CA THR A 252 -15.43 -12.97 13.05
C THR A 252 -15.11 -11.57 13.60
N THR A 253 -15.34 -10.52 12.82
CA THR A 253 -15.10 -9.11 13.20
C THR A 253 -16.42 -8.41 13.47
N LYS A 254 -16.55 -7.78 14.63
CA LYS A 254 -17.72 -6.95 14.94
C LYS A 254 -17.67 -5.67 14.11
N SER A 255 -18.72 -5.42 13.33
CA SER A 255 -18.89 -4.19 12.57
C SER A 255 -20.37 -3.75 12.56
N PRO A 256 -20.66 -2.45 12.40
CA PRO A 256 -22.04 -1.97 12.27
C PRO A 256 -22.82 -2.64 11.12
N GLU A 257 -22.13 -2.89 9.99
CA GLU A 257 -22.70 -3.51 8.80
C GLU A 257 -23.11 -4.96 9.07
N LEU A 258 -22.22 -5.75 9.69
CA LEU A 258 -22.52 -7.12 10.07
C LEU A 258 -23.67 -7.18 11.08
N ALA A 259 -23.64 -6.32 12.10
CA ALA A 259 -24.68 -6.25 13.11
C ALA A 259 -26.05 -5.94 12.49
N LEU A 260 -26.11 -4.97 11.57
CA LEU A 260 -27.33 -4.64 10.84
C LEU A 260 -27.76 -5.78 9.93
N TRP A 261 -26.83 -6.40 9.19
CA TRP A 261 -27.12 -7.49 8.26
C TRP A 261 -27.78 -8.69 8.95
N MET A 262 -27.30 -9.04 10.14
CA MET A 262 -27.85 -10.11 10.98
C MET A 262 -29.28 -9.85 11.48
N THR A 263 -29.79 -8.61 11.42
CA THR A 263 -31.19 -8.32 11.75
C THR A 263 -32.15 -8.78 10.65
N SER A 264 -31.65 -8.99 9.43
CA SER A 264 -32.42 -9.53 8.31
C SER A 264 -32.39 -11.06 8.31
N LYS A 265 -33.49 -11.69 7.90
CA LYS A 265 -33.57 -13.16 7.77
C LYS A 265 -32.51 -13.70 6.81
N GLU A 266 -32.39 -13.09 5.64
CA GLU A 266 -31.41 -13.44 4.62
C GLU A 266 -29.98 -13.33 5.15
N GLY A 267 -29.65 -12.22 5.81
CA GLY A 267 -28.30 -12.01 6.32
C GLY A 267 -27.92 -12.98 7.42
N ALA A 268 -28.83 -13.27 8.34
CA ALA A 268 -28.62 -14.30 9.36
C ALA A 268 -28.40 -15.69 8.73
N GLU A 269 -29.18 -16.06 7.71
CA GLU A 269 -29.01 -17.34 7.00
C GLU A 269 -27.65 -17.44 6.31
N ILE A 270 -27.21 -16.39 5.60
CA ILE A 270 -25.90 -16.37 4.93
C ILE A 270 -24.78 -16.44 5.96
N VAL A 271 -24.79 -15.60 6.99
CA VAL A 271 -23.73 -15.55 8.01
C VAL A 271 -23.60 -16.88 8.75
N ASN A 272 -24.73 -17.50 9.12
CA ASN A 272 -24.72 -18.79 9.83
C ASN A 272 -24.28 -19.97 8.95
N ALA A 273 -24.43 -19.87 7.63
CA ALA A 273 -23.99 -20.90 6.69
C ALA A 273 -22.48 -20.86 6.40
N GLN A 274 -21.80 -19.75 6.68
CA GLN A 274 -20.39 -19.56 6.33
C GLN A 274 -19.45 -20.48 7.10
N LYS A 275 -18.51 -21.10 6.37
CA LYS A 275 -17.44 -21.94 6.93
C LYS A 275 -16.10 -21.21 6.89
N ILE A 276 -15.84 -20.40 7.91
CA ILE A 276 -14.69 -19.48 7.94
C ILE A 276 -13.36 -20.21 8.24
N THR A 277 -13.42 -21.29 9.03
CA THR A 277 -12.25 -22.00 9.55
C THR A 277 -12.06 -23.37 8.86
N GLY A 278 -10.78 -23.80 8.78
CA GLY A 278 -10.43 -25.17 8.36
C GLY A 278 -10.37 -25.43 6.86
N THR A 279 -10.66 -24.45 6.00
CA THR A 279 -10.52 -24.58 4.55
C THR A 279 -9.21 -24.00 4.08
N SER A 280 -8.46 -24.77 3.30
CA SER A 280 -7.24 -24.30 2.64
C SER A 280 -7.58 -23.05 1.84
N THR A 281 -6.99 -21.92 2.22
CA THR A 281 -7.07 -20.73 1.37
C THR A 281 -6.42 -21.05 0.03
N GLY A 282 -6.86 -20.36 -1.03
CA GLY A 282 -6.30 -20.53 -2.36
C GLY A 282 -4.76 -20.56 -2.34
N ALA A 283 -4.09 -19.88 -1.41
CA ALA A 283 -2.63 -19.86 -1.21
C ALA A 283 -1.93 -21.20 -0.90
N GLY A 284 -2.65 -22.30 -0.63
CA GLY A 284 -2.02 -23.55 -0.14
C GLY A 284 -1.43 -23.42 1.27
N ILE A 285 -1.68 -22.28 1.93
CA ILE A 285 -1.33 -21.99 3.31
C ILE A 285 -2.60 -22.23 4.14
N LYS A 286 -2.48 -23.04 5.20
CA LYS A 286 -3.47 -23.04 6.29
C LYS A 286 -3.39 -21.65 6.93
N GLN A 287 -4.39 -20.79 6.66
CA GLN A 287 -4.58 -19.53 7.38
C GLN A 287 -5.29 -19.81 8.69
#